data_AF-A0A4P7A4Q5-F1
#
_entry.id   AF-A0A4P7A4Q5-F1
#
_cell.length_a   1.000
_cell.length_b   1.000
_cell.length_c   1.000
_cell.angle_alpha   90.00
_cell.angle_beta   90.00
_cell.angle_gamma   90.00
#
_symmetry.space_group_name_H-M   'P 1'
#
loop_
_entity.id
_entity.type
_entity.pdbx_description
1 polymer ?
#
loop_
_entity_poly.entity_id
_entity_poly.type
_entity_poly.pdbx_seq_one_letter_code
_entity_poly.pdbx_strand_id
1 'polypeptide(L)'
;MKEANEIAITKEWHDEIYEIGTMLAQVHSEALEADCKGDKENFVEELADVCIRVFDLSDLLNIDLELAISEKMLVNETRPYKHGKAY
;
A
#
# COMPACT_ATOMS: atom_id res chain seq x y z
N MET A 1 10.90 -3.41 -7.85
CA MET A 1 9.61 -4.12 -7.74
C MET A 1 9.69 -5.59 -8.13
N LYS A 2 10.23 -5.96 -9.31
CA LYS A 2 10.38 -7.38 -9.70
C LYS A 2 11.07 -8.25 -8.63
N GLU A 3 12.10 -7.73 -7.97
CA GLU A 3 12.80 -8.45 -6.89
C GLU A 3 11.91 -8.77 -5.67
N ALA A 4 10.96 -7.90 -5.30
CA ALA A 4 10.08 -8.14 -4.15
C ALA A 4 9.09 -9.28 -4.44
N ASN A 5 8.52 -9.29 -5.65
CA ASN A 5 7.62 -10.32 -6.13
C ASN A 5 8.35 -11.68 -6.25
N GLU A 6 9.59 -11.70 -6.75
CA GLU A 6 10.42 -12.92 -6.81
C GLU A 6 10.74 -13.48 -5.40
N ILE A 7 10.97 -12.62 -4.41
CA ILE A 7 11.16 -13.03 -3.00
C ILE A 7 9.85 -13.55 -2.38
N ALA A 8 8.70 -12.94 -2.70
CA ALA A 8 7.40 -13.38 -2.19
C ALA A 8 7.01 -14.77 -2.75
N ILE A 9 7.23 -14.99 -4.05
CA ILE A 9 6.99 -16.29 -4.71
C ILE A 9 7.89 -17.39 -4.14
N THR A 10 9.17 -17.09 -3.89
CA THR A 10 10.13 -18.09 -3.37
C THR A 10 9.87 -18.51 -1.93
N LYS A 11 9.09 -17.73 -1.18
CA LYS A 11 8.72 -18.06 0.21
C LYS A 11 7.40 -18.83 0.35
N GLU A 12 6.77 -19.25 -0.75
CA GLU A 12 5.47 -19.97 -0.74
C GLU A 12 4.34 -19.17 -0.05
N TRP A 13 4.37 -17.83 -0.14
CA TRP A 13 3.33 -16.98 0.50
C TRP A 13 2.00 -16.95 -0.26
N HIS A 14 1.85 -17.77 -1.31
CA HIS A 14 0.71 -17.75 -2.23
C HIS A 14 -0.19 -18.99 -2.12
N ASP A 15 -0.17 -19.71 -1.00
CA ASP A 15 -0.93 -20.97 -0.86
C ASP A 15 -2.43 -20.80 -0.56
N GLU A 16 -2.90 -19.62 -0.18
CA GLU A 16 -4.33 -19.32 -0.14
C GLU A 16 -4.55 -17.91 -0.68
N ILE A 17 -5.58 -17.73 -1.51
CA ILE A 17 -6.14 -16.40 -1.79
C ILE A 17 -6.67 -15.91 -0.45
N TYR A 18 -5.80 -15.33 0.37
CA TYR A 18 -6.23 -14.51 1.49
C TYR A 18 -7.19 -13.49 0.91
N GLU A 19 -8.36 -13.36 1.53
CA GLU A 19 -9.33 -12.34 1.18
C GLU A 19 -8.57 -11.00 1.14
N ILE A 20 -8.49 -10.38 -0.05
CA ILE A 20 -7.67 -9.18 -0.31
C ILE A 20 -7.89 -8.11 0.76
N GLY A 21 -9.14 -8.00 1.23
CA GLY A 21 -9.52 -7.09 2.31
C GLY A 21 -8.79 -7.36 3.63
N THR A 22 -8.59 -8.62 4.01
CA THR A 22 -7.89 -8.99 5.25
C THR A 22 -6.41 -8.62 5.21
N MET A 23 -5.72 -8.91 4.09
CA MET A 23 -4.30 -8.52 3.94
C MET A 23 -4.12 -7.01 4.01
N LEU A 24 -4.96 -6.27 3.28
CA LEU A 24 -4.91 -4.81 3.29
C LEU A 24 -5.23 -4.25 4.69
N ALA A 25 -6.24 -4.79 5.37
CA ALA A 25 -6.60 -4.35 6.71
C ALA A 25 -5.47 -4.59 7.73
N GLN A 26 -4.80 -5.73 7.63
CA GLN A 26 -3.71 -6.09 8.55
C GLN A 26 -2.55 -5.09 8.46
N VAL A 27 -1.96 -4.88 7.28
CA VAL A 27 -0.79 -4.01 7.13
C VAL A 27 -1.08 -2.55 7.48
N HIS A 28 -2.31 -2.08 7.22
CA HIS A 28 -2.70 -0.73 7.64
C HIS A 28 -2.90 -0.62 9.15
N SER A 29 -3.30 -1.71 9.83
CA SER A 29 -3.46 -1.74 11.29
C SER A 29 -2.13 -1.70 12.02
N GLU A 30 -1.10 -2.40 11.50
CA GLU A 30 0.25 -2.44 12.08
C GLU A 30 0.93 -1.06 11.98
N ALA A 31 0.83 -0.40 10.81
CA ALA A 31 1.29 0.98 10.64
C ALA A 31 0.57 1.96 11.58
N LEU A 32 -0.75 1.86 11.71
CA LEU A 32 -1.52 2.71 12.63
C LEU A 32 -1.11 2.51 14.09
N GLU A 33 -0.90 1.26 14.50
CA GLU A 33 -0.48 0.94 15.86
C GLU A 33 0.91 1.52 16.17
N ALA A 34 1.85 1.44 15.22
CA ALA A 34 3.18 2.04 15.35
C ALA A 34 3.11 3.56 15.55
N ASP A 35 2.28 4.26 14.75
CA ASP A 35 2.05 5.70 14.90
C ASP A 35 1.44 6.04 16.27
N CYS A 36 0.44 5.27 16.71
CA CYS A 36 -0.21 5.46 18.01
C CYS A 36 0.77 5.30 19.19
N LYS A 37 1.78 4.44 19.05
CA LYS A 37 2.84 4.24 20.05
C LYS A 37 3.97 5.28 19.95
N GLY A 38 3.98 6.11 18.90
CA GLY A 38 5.07 7.03 18.61
C GLY A 38 6.35 6.32 18.16
N ASP A 39 6.24 5.06 17.73
CA ASP A 39 7.36 4.26 17.25
C ASP A 39 7.61 4.58 15.76
N LYS A 40 8.45 5.59 15.53
CA LYS A 40 8.73 6.08 14.18
C LYS A 40 9.49 5.10 13.31
N GLU A 41 10.36 4.27 13.91
CA GLU A 41 11.14 3.30 13.15
C GLU A 41 10.21 2.20 12.63
N ASN A 42 9.40 1.62 13.52
CA ASN A 42 8.41 0.63 13.13
C ASN A 42 7.37 1.21 12.16
N PHE A 43 6.91 2.46 12.37
CA PHE A 43 5.96 3.10 11.46
C PHE A 43 6.49 3.18 10.02
N VAL A 44 7.77 3.49 9.84
CA VAL A 44 8.38 3.57 8.50
C VAL A 44 8.49 2.19 7.87
N GLU A 45 8.84 1.16 8.65
CA GLU A 45 8.90 -0.23 8.20
C GLU A 45 7.51 -0.71 7.74
N GLU A 46 6.49 -0.54 8.57
CA GLU A 46 5.11 -0.95 8.25
C GLU A 46 4.55 -0.18 7.04
N LEU A 47 4.91 1.09 6.88
CA LEU A 47 4.51 1.87 5.70
C LEU A 47 5.16 1.33 4.40
N ALA A 48 6.39 0.82 4.49
CA ALA A 48 7.04 0.16 3.36
C ALA A 48 6.33 -1.18 3.03
N ASP A 49 5.94 -1.95 4.05
CA ASP A 49 5.19 -3.19 3.88
C ASP A 49 3.82 -2.96 3.24
N VAL A 50 3.11 -1.89 3.61
CA VAL A 50 1.88 -1.45 2.93
C VAL A 50 2.14 -1.24 1.42
N CYS A 51 3.22 -0.55 1.07
CA CYS A 51 3.55 -0.28 -0.33
C CYS A 51 3.83 -1.58 -1.09
N ILE A 52 4.67 -2.45 -0.53
CA ILE A 52 5.03 -3.75 -1.13
C ILE A 52 3.77 -4.58 -1.38
N ARG A 53 2.89 -4.72 -0.38
CA ARG A 53 1.65 -5.50 -0.52
C ARG A 53 0.70 -4.94 -1.55
N VAL A 54 0.59 -3.61 -1.67
CA VAL A 54 -0.25 -2.98 -2.68
C VAL A 54 0.31 -3.23 -4.10
N PHE A 55 1.63 -3.17 -4.27
CA PHE A 55 2.26 -3.50 -5.56
C PHE A 55 2.11 -4.98 -5.91
N ASP A 56 2.37 -5.89 -4.97
CA ASP A 56 2.19 -7.34 -5.19
C ASP A 56 0.72 -7.66 -5.54
N LEU A 57 -0.24 -7.01 -4.88
CA LEU A 57 -1.65 -7.14 -5.21
C LEU A 57 -1.98 -6.62 -6.60
N SER A 58 -1.37 -5.50 -7.02
CA SER A 58 -1.58 -4.97 -8.37
C SER A 58 -1.05 -5.92 -9.45
N ASP A 59 0.10 -6.56 -9.21
CA ASP A 59 0.65 -7.59 -10.08
C ASP A 59 -0.29 -8.81 -10.14
N LEU A 60 -0.77 -9.29 -8.99
CA LEU A 60 -1.71 -10.42 -8.90
C LEU A 60 -3.02 -10.17 -9.64
N LEU A 61 -3.56 -8.95 -9.53
CA LEU A 61 -4.80 -8.53 -10.18
C LEU A 61 -4.60 -8.06 -11.63
N ASN A 62 -3.35 -8.03 -12.12
CA ASN A 62 -2.97 -7.51 -13.43
C ASN A 62 -3.46 -6.07 -13.66
N ILE A 63 -3.34 -5.22 -12.63
CA ILE A 63 -3.69 -3.80 -12.64
C ILE A 63 -2.43 -2.99 -12.90
N ASP A 64 -2.48 -2.09 -13.89
CA ASP A 64 -1.43 -1.08 -14.08
C ASP A 64 -1.58 0.02 -13.01
N LEU A 65 -1.03 -0.26 -11.84
CA LEU A 65 -1.10 0.64 -10.69
C LEU A 65 -0.32 1.93 -10.91
N GLU A 66 0.79 1.89 -11.67
CA GLU A 66 1.58 3.08 -11.99
C GLU A 66 0.78 4.07 -12.85
N LEU A 67 0.09 3.57 -13.87
CA LEU A 67 -0.84 4.38 -14.67
C LEU A 67 -1.97 4.94 -13.80
N ALA A 68 -2.62 4.10 -12.98
CA ALA A 68 -3.71 4.53 -12.11
C ALA A 68 -3.29 5.61 -11.09
N ILE A 69 -2.09 5.50 -10.52
CA ILE A 69 -1.50 6.53 -9.66
C ILE A 69 -1.27 7.81 -10.45
N SER A 70 -0.68 7.72 -11.64
CA SER A 70 -0.38 8.88 -12.50
C SER A 70 -1.65 9.64 -12.87
N GLU A 71 -2.69 8.94 -13.32
CA GLU A 71 -4.00 9.53 -13.62
C GLU A 71 -4.62 10.18 -12.37
N LYS A 72 -4.51 9.52 -11.20
CA LYS A 72 -5.03 10.07 -9.96
C LYS A 72 -4.29 11.33 -9.52
N MET A 73 -2.97 11.38 -9.70
CA MET A 73 -2.15 12.55 -9.39
C MET A 73 -2.53 13.74 -10.27
N LEU A 74 -2.75 13.54 -11.57
CA LEU A 74 -3.23 14.58 -12.48
C LEU A 74 -4.60 15.12 -12.02
N VAL A 75 -5.53 14.23 -11.64
CA VAL A 75 -6.82 14.65 -11.07
C VAL A 75 -6.61 15.44 -9.77
N ASN A 76 -5.70 15.01 -8.89
CA ASN A 76 -5.42 15.70 -7.63
C ASN A 76 -4.80 17.09 -7.83
N GLU A 77 -3.97 17.28 -8.86
CA GLU A 77 -3.40 18.57 -9.22
C GLU A 77 -4.48 19.58 -9.64
N THR A 78 -5.52 19.11 -10.34
CA THR A 78 -6.67 19.95 -10.72
C THR A 78 -7.60 20.27 -9.55
N ARG A 79 -7.42 19.67 -8.36
CA ARG A 79 -8.30 19.91 -7.23
C ARG A 79 -8.05 21.32 -6.68
N PRO A 80 -9.11 22.12 -6.46
CA PRO A 80 -8.96 23.40 -5.80
C PRO A 80 -8.30 23.21 -4.43
N TYR A 81 -7.27 24.02 -4.17
CA TYR A 81 -6.47 23.98 -2.95
C TYR A 81 -7.39 24.13 -1.74
N LYS A 82 -7.44 23.08 -0.90
CA LYS A 82 -8.36 22.94 0.24
C LYS A 82 -9.82 23.11 -0.19
N HIS A 83 -10.54 22.00 -0.35
CA HIS A 83 -12.01 22.00 -0.47
C HIS A 83 -12.66 22.65 0.77
N GLY A 84 -12.65 23.97 0.87
CA GLY A 84 -13.28 24.75 1.94
C GLY A 84 -12.79 24.49 3.37
N LYS A 85 -11.85 23.57 3.62
CA LYS A 85 -11.32 23.31 4.97
C LYS A 85 -10.09 24.17 5.22
N ALA A 86 -10.35 25.38 5.70
CA ALA A 86 -9.42 26.03 6.62
C ALA A 86 -9.35 25.17 7.89
N TYR A 87 -8.18 25.20 8.55
CA TYR A 87 -7.83 24.56 9.83
C TYR A 87 -7.85 23.03 9.88
#